data_AF-W0RNP0-F1
#
_entry.id   AF-W0RNP0-F1
#
_cell.length_a   1.000
_cell.length_b   1.000
_cell.length_c   1.000
_cell.angle_alpha   90.00
_cell.angle_beta   90.00
_cell.angle_gamma   90.00
#
_symmetry.space_group_name_H-M   'P 1'
#
loop_
_entity.id
_entity.type
_entity.pdbx_description
1 polymer ?
#
loop_
_entity_poly.entity_id
_entity_poly.type
_entity_poly.pdbx_seq_one_letter_code
_entity_poly.pdbx_strand_id
1 'polypeptide(L)' 'MLNLRATGFLLAALCDQLGLCLSPEARRAVLDQAPADAESFVAAVFAAQDLDRATSHRALYDDALALAERAFADNPSAGS' A
#
# COMPACT_ATOMS: atom_id res chain seq x y z
N MET A 1 -10.19 6.33 5.31
CA MET A 1 -9.07 7.06 4.67
C MET A 1 -7.92 7.19 5.65
N LEU A 2 -6.74 6.69 5.30
CA LEU A 2 -5.52 6.85 6.11
C LEU A 2 -5.03 8.30 6.08
N ASN A 3 -4.49 8.78 7.19
CA ASN A 3 -3.79 10.07 7.21
C ASN A 3 -2.40 9.93 6.54
N LEU A 4 -1.85 11.00 5.95
CA LEU A 4 -0.62 11.01 5.15
C LEU A 4 0.57 10.30 5.84
N ARG A 5 0.66 10.47 7.17
CA ARG A 5 1.70 9.85 8.00
C ARG A 5 1.53 8.33 8.07
N ALA A 6 0.31 7.85 8.30
CA ALA A 6 -0.01 6.42 8.35
C ALA A 6 0.15 5.78 6.97
N THR A 7 -0.27 6.45 5.90
CA THR A 7 -0.03 6.03 4.52
C THR A 7 1.47 5.92 4.21
N GLY A 8 2.28 6.87 4.68
CA GLY A 8 3.73 6.86 4.50
C GLY A 8 4.43 5.72 5.24
N PHE A 9 3.96 5.34 6.43
CA PHE A 9 4.44 4.18 7.18
C PHE A 9 4.04 2.86 6.54
N LEU A 10 2.77 2.72 6.15
CA LEU A 10 2.26 1.53 5.47
C LEU A 10 3.02 1.28 4.16
N LEU A 11 3.27 2.34 3.38
CA LEU A 11 4.05 2.25 2.15
C LEU A 11 5.48 1.77 2.41
N ALA A 12 6.12 2.25 3.47
CA ALA A 12 7.47 1.82 3.82
C ALA A 12 7.50 0.36 4.27
N ALA A 13 6.53 -0.07 5.06
CA ALA A 13 6.41 -1.46 5.51
C ALA A 13 6.15 -2.41 4.34
N LEU A 14 5.32 -2.01 3.37
CA LEU A 14 5.07 -2.79 2.16
C LEU A 14 6.30 -2.89 1.27
N CYS A 15 7.04 -1.79 1.07
CA CYS A 15 8.32 -1.83 0.37
C CYS A 15 9.29 -2.82 1.02
N ASP A 16 9.43 -2.77 2.35
CA ASP A 16 10.32 -3.65 3.10
C ASP A 16 9.90 -5.12 2.99
N GLN A 17 8.61 -5.41 3.19
CA GLN A 17 8.06 -6.78 3.12
C GLN A 17 8.17 -7.39 1.72
N LEU A 18 7.99 -6.58 0.68
CA LEU A 18 8.13 -7.02 -0.71
C LEU A 18 9.60 -7.06 -1.17
N GLY A 19 10.54 -6.55 -0.36
CA GLY A 19 11.94 -6.41 -0.74
C GLY A 19 12.15 -5.41 -1.88
N LEU A 20 11.25 -4.43 -2.01
CA LEU A 20 11.21 -3.47 -3.10
C LEU A 20 11.61 -2.09 -2.62
N CYS A 21 12.26 -1.33 -3.50
CA CYS A 21 12.55 0.08 -3.27
C CYS A 21 11.80 0.92 -4.29
N LEU A 22 10.70 1.55 -3.87
CA LEU A 22 9.98 2.53 -4.69
C LEU A 22 10.85 3.78 -4.91
N SER A 23 10.93 4.23 -6.15
CA SER A 23 11.47 5.54 -6.47
C SER A 23 10.70 6.65 -5.74
N PRO A 24 11.34 7.76 -5.36
CA PRO A 24 10.69 8.86 -4.65
C PRO A 24 9.49 9.46 -5.42
N GLU A 25 9.52 9.44 -6.76
CA GLU A 25 8.41 9.87 -7.62
C GLU A 25 7.22 8.93 -7.52
N ALA A 26 7.44 7.61 -7.59
CA ALA A 26 6.42 6.59 -7.45
C ALA A 26 5.77 6.61 -6.06
N ARG A 27 6.60 6.77 -5.02
CA ARG A 27 6.14 6.97 -3.64
C ARG A 27 5.23 8.20 -3.52
N ARG A 28 5.58 9.29 -4.18
CA ARG A 28 4.78 10.52 -4.17
C ARG A 28 3.46 10.35 -4.92
N ALA A 29 3.45 9.66 -6.05
CA ALA A 29 2.24 9.35 -6.80
C ALA A 29 1.24 8.52 -5.98
N VAL A 30 1.70 7.47 -5.28
CA VAL A 30 0.86 6.64 -4.40
C VAL A 30 0.31 7.47 -3.22
N LEU A 31 1.12 8.37 -2.66
CA LEU A 31 0.69 9.25 -1.57
C LEU A 31 -0.28 10.35 -2.01
N ASP A 32 -0.13 10.88 -3.23
CA ASP A 32 -0.97 11.94 -3.78
C ASP A 32 -2.35 11.41 -4.19
N GLN A 33 -2.40 10.18 -4.71
CA GLN A 33 -3.65 9.48 -5.06
C GLN A 33 -4.31 8.76 -3.88
N ALA A 34 -3.72 8.82 -2.68
CA ALA A 34 -4.08 8.11 -1.44
C ALA A 34 -5.43 7.36 -1.53
N PRO A 35 -5.42 6.11 -2.03
CA PRO A 35 -6.65 5.38 -2.28
C PRO A 35 -7.46 5.18 -0.99
N ALA A 36 -8.79 5.18 -1.14
CA ALA A 36 -9.71 5.09 -0.02
C ALA A 36 -9.70 3.72 0.67
N ASP A 37 -9.23 2.69 -0.04
CA ASP A 37 -9.31 1.28 0.35
C ASP A 37 -7.95 0.58 0.24
N ALA A 38 -7.76 -0.44 1.09
CA ALA A 38 -6.54 -1.23 1.18
C ALA A 38 -6.19 -1.95 -0.13
N GLU A 39 -7.17 -2.54 -0.82
CA GLU A 39 -6.95 -3.24 -2.10
C GLU A 39 -6.40 -2.31 -3.18
N SER A 40 -7.01 -1.13 -3.31
CA SER A 40 -6.56 -0.11 -4.27
C SER A 40 -5.20 0.46 -3.92
N PHE A 41 -4.87 0.54 -2.62
CA PHE A 41 -3.53 0.92 -2.15
C PHE A 41 -2.47 -0.09 -2.60
N VAL A 42 -2.68 -1.37 -2.30
CA VAL A 42 -1.72 -2.42 -2.67
C VAL A 42 -1.62 -2.56 -4.19
N ALA A 43 -2.74 -2.46 -4.91
CA ALA A 43 -2.73 -2.45 -6.37
C ALA A 43 -1.90 -1.29 -6.95
N ALA A 44 -1.99 -0.08 -6.39
CA ALA A 44 -1.20 1.06 -6.83
C ALA A 44 0.31 0.87 -6.55
N VAL A 45 0.67 0.28 -5.41
CA VAL A 45 2.06 -0.05 -5.07
C VAL A 45 2.65 -1.07 -6.04
N PHE A 46 1.89 -2.12 -6.37
CA PHE A 46 2.31 -3.14 -7.34
C PHE A 46 2.43 -2.55 -8.75
N ALA A 47 1.46 -1.74 -9.19
CA ALA A 47 1.51 -1.07 -10.49
C ALA A 47 2.71 -0.10 -10.59
N ALA A 48 3.03 0.62 -9.52
CA ALA A 48 4.17 1.53 -9.46
C ALA A 48 5.53 0.82 -9.57
N GLN A 49 5.58 -0.48 -9.24
CA GLN A 49 6.76 -1.33 -9.34
C GLN A 49 6.76 -2.23 -10.59
N ASP A 50 5.79 -2.03 -11.50
CA ASP A 50 5.57 -2.86 -12.68
C ASP A 50 5.43 -4.36 -12.34
N LEU A 51 4.85 -4.64 -11.17
CA LEU A 51 4.63 -6.00 -10.68
C LEU A 51 3.26 -6.51 -11.05
N ASP A 52 3.23 -7.64 -11.76
CA ASP A 52 1.98 -8.30 -12.12
C ASP A 52 1.38 -9.08 -10.93
N ARG A 53 0.14 -8.72 -10.59
CA ARG A 53 -0.65 -9.31 -9.50
C ARG A 53 -1.06 -10.77 -9.74
N ALA A 54 -1.08 -11.25 -10.98
CA ALA A 54 -1.85 -12.43 -11.35
C ALA A 54 -1.05 -13.74 -11.34
N THR A 55 0.29 -13.71 -11.42
CA THR A 55 1.02 -14.95 -11.76
C THR A 55 2.20 -15.31 -10.85
N SER A 56 3.07 -14.36 -10.46
CA SER A 56 4.30 -14.69 -9.69
C SER A 56 4.28 -14.24 -8.23
N HIS A 57 3.40 -13.32 -7.85
CA HIS A 57 3.44 -12.65 -6.55
C HIS A 57 2.11 -12.71 -5.78
N ARG A 58 1.26 -13.70 -6.06
CA ARG A 58 -0.07 -13.80 -5.44
C ARG A 58 -0.01 -13.88 -3.91
N ALA A 59 0.89 -14.71 -3.37
CA ALA A 59 1.09 -14.81 -1.92
C ALA A 59 1.59 -13.49 -1.31
N LEU A 60 2.53 -12.82 -1.98
CA LEU A 60 3.02 -11.50 -1.56
C LEU A 60 1.93 -10.43 -1.63
N TYR A 61 1.02 -10.52 -2.60
CA TYR A 61 -0.13 -9.64 -2.74
C TYR A 61 -1.13 -9.86 -1.60
N ASP A 62 -1.44 -11.11 -1.26
CA ASP A 62 -2.32 -11.44 -0.14
C ASP A 62 -1.74 -10.96 1.21
N ASP A 63 -0.43 -11.15 1.44
CA ASP A 63 0.24 -10.65 2.65
C ASP A 63 0.25 -9.12 2.71
N ALA A 64 0.52 -8.46 1.58
CA ALA A 64 0.47 -7.01 1.45
C ALA A 64 -0.94 -6.45 1.69
N LEU A 65 -1.96 -7.14 1.17
CA LEU A 65 -3.36 -6.79 1.36
C LEU A 65 -3.76 -6.91 2.83
N ALA A 66 -3.42 -8.02 3.49
CA ALA A 66 -3.72 -8.20 4.91
C ALA A 66 -3.09 -7.11 5.79
N LEU A 67 -1.84 -6.71 5.50
CA LEU A 67 -1.17 -5.62 6.20
C LEU A 67 -1.87 -4.27 5.97
N ALA A 68 -2.25 -4.00 4.72
CA ALA A 68 -2.98 -2.78 4.38
C ALA A 68 -4.36 -2.76 5.05
N GLU A 69 -5.16 -3.82 4.95
CA GLU A 69 -6.46 -3.94 5.61
C GLU A 69 -6.35 -3.70 7.12
N ARG A 70 -5.33 -4.28 7.76
CA ARG A 70 -5.07 -4.05 9.18
C ARG A 70 -4.78 -2.59 9.48
N ALA A 71 -3.92 -1.94 8.69
CA ALA A 71 -3.59 -0.52 8.88
C ALA A 71 -4.78 0.40 8.67
N PHE A 72 -5.64 0.11 7.67
CA PHE A 72 -6.88 0.84 7.43
C PHE A 72 -7.92 0.60 8.54
N ALA A 73 -7.98 -0.60 9.12
CA ALA A 73 -8.85 -0.92 10.25
C ALA A 73 -8.36 -0.30 11.58
N ASP A 74 -7.05 -0.23 11.81
CA ASP A 74 -6.43 0.38 13.00
C ASP A 74 -6.41 1.93 12.92
N ASN A 75 -6.66 2.49 11.73
CA ASN A 75 -6.88 3.91 11.52
C ASN A 75 -8.31 4.15 11.00
N PRO A 76 -9.35 3.81 11.80
CA PRO A 76 -10.69 4.25 11.46
C PRO A 76 -10.60 5.77 11.43
N SER A 77 -10.88 6.36 10.27
CA SER A 77 -11.08 7.81 10.13
C SER A 77 -11.88 8.27 11.33
N ALA A 78 -11.30 9.15 12.14
CA ALA A 78 -11.92 9.70 13.35
C ALA A 78 -13.38 10.03 13.03
N GLY A 79 -14.26 9.13 13.46
CA GLY A 79 -15.67 9.11 13.15
C GLY A 79 -16.38 8.96 14.48
N SER A 80 -16.48 10.08 15.18
CA SER A 80 -17.48 10.37 16.22
C SER A 80 -17.70 11.87 16.22
#